data_AF-A0A517YCV3-F1
#
_entry.id   AF-A0A517YCV3-F1
#
_cell.length_a   1.000
_cell.length_b   1.000
_cell.length_c   1.000
_cell.angle_alpha   90.00
_cell.angle_beta   90.00
_cell.angle_gamma   90.00
#
_symmetry.space_group_name_H-M   'P 1'
#
loop_
_entity.id
_entity.type
_entity.pdbx_description
1 polymer ?
#
loop_
_entity_poly.entity_id
_entity_poly.type
_entity_poly.pdbx_seq_one_letter_code
_entity_poly.pdbx_strand_id
1 'polypeptide(L)'
;MPDTHPAFAFYEKVRVNSPNERNRSVNGELGAVLGRVEDEAGAWHYTVSLYSTKVCWDFRESELLPTGEHAQREDFYSGSTIRVDGNGRIVNDS
;
A
#
# COMPACT_ATOMS: atom_id res chain seq x y z
N MET A 1 6.97 13.64 23.20
CA MET A 1 6.32 13.75 21.88
C MET A 1 6.08 12.32 21.43
N PRO A 2 4.87 11.90 21.03
CA PRO A 2 4.76 10.65 20.28
C PRO A 2 5.60 10.80 19.01
N ASP A 3 6.28 9.74 18.60
CA ASP A 3 7.01 9.73 17.33
C ASP A 3 6.06 10.16 16.21
N THR A 4 6.36 11.27 15.55
CA THR A 4 5.61 11.81 14.40
C THR A 4 5.92 11.05 13.11
N HIS A 5 6.64 9.94 13.21
CA HIS A 5 7.00 9.13 12.07
C HIS A 5 5.95 8.04 11.87
N PRO A 6 5.44 7.86 10.63
CA PRO A 6 4.49 6.80 10.32
C PRO A 6 5.07 5.44 10.71
N ALA A 7 4.25 4.56 11.28
CA ALA A 7 4.69 3.25 11.75
C ALA A 7 5.16 2.35 10.60
N PHE A 8 4.70 2.60 9.37
CA PHE A 8 5.04 1.80 8.21
C PHE A 8 5.73 2.60 7.10
N ALA A 9 6.69 1.95 6.45
CA ALA A 9 7.39 2.45 5.26
C ALA A 9 6.90 1.77 3.98
N PHE A 10 7.29 2.33 2.82
CA PHE A 10 7.04 1.68 1.53
C PHE A 10 7.67 0.28 1.49
N TYR A 11 6.93 -0.64 0.88
CA TYR A 11 7.27 -2.05 0.72
C TYR A 11 7.37 -2.85 2.02
N GLU A 12 7.10 -2.25 3.17
CA GLU A 12 6.97 -3.03 4.41
C GLU A 12 5.83 -4.02 4.27
N LYS A 13 6.09 -5.27 4.65
CA LYS A 13 5.10 -6.33 4.68
C LYS A 13 4.30 -6.23 5.97
N VAL A 14 2.98 -6.30 5.81
CA VAL A 14 2.02 -6.14 6.91
C VAL A 14 0.95 -7.21 6.83
N ARG A 15 0.43 -7.61 7.99
CA ARG A 15 -0.76 -8.46 8.09
C ARG A 15 -1.97 -7.61 8.43
N VAL A 16 -3.07 -7.87 7.73
CA VAL A 16 -4.35 -7.20 8.00
C VAL A 16 -4.94 -7.72 9.32
N ASN A 17 -5.27 -6.79 10.21
CA ASN A 17 -5.96 -7.04 11.46
C ASN A 17 -6.98 -5.92 11.70
N SER A 18 -8.00 -5.87 10.84
CA SER A 18 -9.04 -4.86 10.88
C SER A 18 -10.23 -5.32 11.74
N PRO A 19 -10.72 -4.49 12.67
CA PRO A 19 -11.98 -4.73 13.36
C PRO A 19 -13.19 -4.38 12.48
N ASN A 20 -12.99 -3.74 11.33
CA ASN A 20 -14.06 -3.32 10.43
C ASN A 20 -14.65 -4.53 9.69
N GLU A 21 -15.96 -4.73 9.80
CA GLU A 21 -16.64 -5.85 9.17
C GLU A 21 -16.50 -5.87 7.65
N ARG A 22 -16.33 -4.71 7.00
CA ARG A 22 -16.08 -4.61 5.55
C ARG A 22 -14.77 -5.26 5.13
N ASN A 23 -13.79 -5.34 6.04
CA ASN A 23 -12.47 -5.89 5.79
C ASN A 23 -12.35 -7.34 6.32
N ARG A 24 -13.43 -7.93 6.84
CA ARG A 24 -13.40 -9.27 7.43
C ARG A 24 -12.85 -10.33 6.48
N SER A 25 -13.14 -10.22 5.19
CA SER A 25 -12.70 -11.19 4.17
C SER A 25 -11.19 -11.20 3.95
N VAL A 26 -10.51 -10.11 4.29
CA VAL A 26 -9.06 -9.95 4.07
C VAL A 26 -8.26 -9.95 5.38
N ASN A 27 -8.91 -10.16 6.53
CA ASN A 27 -8.21 -10.31 7.81
C ASN A 27 -7.26 -11.50 7.82
N GLY A 28 -6.05 -11.30 8.34
CA GLY A 28 -4.96 -12.27 8.36
C GLY A 28 -4.14 -12.33 7.07
N GLU A 29 -4.60 -11.71 5.99
CA GLU A 29 -3.88 -11.67 4.72
C GLU A 29 -2.59 -10.85 4.84
N LEU A 30 -1.59 -11.25 4.06
CA LEU A 30 -0.30 -10.60 3.97
C LEU A 30 -0.26 -9.73 2.71
N GLY A 31 0.24 -8.51 2.84
CA GLY A 31 0.49 -7.61 1.73
C GLY A 31 1.68 -6.70 2.00
N ALA A 32 1.93 -5.78 1.07
CA ALA A 32 2.97 -4.76 1.24
C ALA A 32 2.41 -3.36 1.04
N VAL A 33 2.94 -2.40 1.80
CA VAL A 33 2.57 -0.98 1.70
C VAL A 33 3.09 -0.40 0.38
N LEU A 34 2.20 0.09 -0.47
CA LEU A 34 2.53 0.75 -1.75
C LEU A 34 2.22 2.24 -1.77
N GLY A 35 1.61 2.77 -0.72
CA GLY A 35 1.23 4.17 -0.61
C GLY A 35 0.84 4.50 0.82
N ARG A 36 0.97 5.77 1.18
CA ARG A 36 0.45 6.30 2.44
C ARG A 36 -0.04 7.72 2.26
N VAL A 37 -1.06 8.08 3.01
CA VAL A 37 -1.63 9.43 3.04
C VAL A 37 -2.06 9.75 4.46
N GLU A 38 -1.87 11.00 4.86
CA GLU A 38 -2.39 11.53 6.12
C GLU A 38 -3.70 12.25 5.82
N ASP A 39 -4.75 11.96 6.59
CA ASP A 39 -6.03 12.68 6.46
C ASP A 39 -5.99 14.05 7.16
N GLU A 40 -7.05 14.84 7.02
CA GLU A 40 -7.15 16.18 7.64
C GLU A 40 -7.12 16.15 9.18
N ALA A 41 -7.39 15.00 9.80
CA ALA A 41 -7.35 14.78 11.23
C ALA A 41 -5.99 14.28 11.74
N GLY A 42 -5.03 14.08 10.84
CA GLY A 42 -3.69 13.59 11.15
C GLY A 42 -3.59 12.07 11.26
N ALA A 43 -4.58 11.31 10.78
CA ALA A 43 -4.55 9.86 10.78
C ALA A 43 -3.88 9.31 9.51
N TRP A 44 -2.97 8.36 9.69
CA TRP A 44 -2.32 7.68 8.59
C TRP A 44 -3.18 6.55 8.01
N HIS A 45 -3.29 6.59 6.69
CA HIS A 45 -3.89 5.57 5.83
C HIS A 45 -2.81 4.97 4.93
N TYR A 46 -2.90 3.65 4.72
CA TYR A 46 -1.91 2.89 3.98
C TYR A 46 -2.59 2.09 2.87
N THR A 47 -2.11 2.29 1.65
CA THR A 47 -2.46 1.44 0.51
C THR A 47 -1.64 0.17 0.58
N VAL A 48 -2.28 -0.98 0.80
CA VAL A 48 -1.64 -2.29 0.90
C VAL A 48 -2.03 -3.15 -0.29
N SER A 49 -1.04 -3.61 -1.06
CA SER A 49 -1.24 -4.64 -2.09
C SER A 49 -1.22 -6.02 -1.45
N LEU A 50 -2.37 -6.69 -1.42
CA LEU A 50 -2.51 -8.02 -0.84
C LEU A 50 -1.91 -9.07 -1.80
N TYR A 51 -1.07 -9.97 -1.29
CA TYR A 51 -0.38 -10.93 -2.15
C TYR A 51 -1.31 -11.99 -2.74
N SER A 52 -2.37 -12.34 -2.01
CA SER A 52 -3.42 -13.29 -2.38
C SER A 52 -4.16 -12.89 -3.66
N THR A 53 -4.53 -11.61 -3.76
CA THR A 53 -5.44 -11.08 -4.79
C THR A 53 -4.76 -10.12 -5.75
N LYS A 54 -3.59 -9.59 -5.39
CA LYS A 54 -2.89 -8.49 -6.08
C LYS A 54 -3.73 -7.21 -6.18
N VAL A 55 -4.76 -7.09 -5.34
CA VAL A 55 -5.61 -5.89 -5.23
C VAL A 55 -5.07 -5.00 -4.12
N CYS A 56 -5.12 -3.69 -4.35
CA CYS A 56 -4.76 -2.69 -3.36
C CYS A 56 -5.97 -2.33 -2.49
N TRP A 57 -5.77 -2.32 -1.18
CA TRP A 57 -6.76 -1.95 -0.17
C TRP A 57 -6.26 -0.77 0.65
N ASP A 58 -7.19 0.05 1.14
CA ASP A 58 -6.90 1.11 2.10
C ASP A 58 -7.16 0.63 3.53
N PHE A 59 -6.17 0.82 4.40
CA PHE A 59 -6.27 0.49 5.82
C PHE A 59 -5.74 1.64 6.68
N ARG A 60 -6.34 1.85 7.85
CA ARG A 60 -5.75 2.70 8.87
C ARG A 60 -4.52 2.03 9.47
N GLU A 61 -3.62 2.84 10.03
CA GLU A 61 -2.44 2.34 10.74
C GLU A 61 -2.77 1.24 11.77
N SER A 62 -3.84 1.45 12.55
CA SER A 62 -4.28 0.53 13.61
C SER A 62 -4.81 -0.81 13.11
N GLU A 63 -5.05 -0.95 11.80
CA GLU A 63 -5.61 -2.16 11.17
C GLU A 63 -4.52 -3.06 10.58
N LEU A 64 -3.24 -2.71 10.78
CA LEU A 64 -2.09 -3.39 10.22
C LEU A 64 -1.15 -3.83 11.34
N LEU A 65 -0.58 -5.03 11.15
CA LEU A 65 0.47 -5.55 12.02
C LEU A 65 1.78 -5.61 11.24
N PRO A 66 2.87 -5.00 11.75
CA PRO A 66 4.18 -5.09 11.10
C PRO A 66 4.68 -6.53 11.14
N THR A 67 5.35 -6.96 10.08
CA THR A 67 6.12 -8.22 10.12
C THR A 67 7.62 -8.00 10.29
N GLY A 68 8.09 -6.76 10.15
CA GLY A 68 9.52 -6.42 10.11
C GLY A 68 10.22 -6.80 8.80
N GLU A 69 9.51 -7.40 7.85
CA GLU A 69 10.03 -7.74 6.53
C GLU A 69 9.69 -6.67 5.51
N HIS A 70 10.52 -6.54 4.48
CA HIS A 70 10.29 -5.64 3.37
C HIS A 70 10.32 -6.41 2.05
N ALA A 71 9.42 -6.04 1.15
CA ALA A 71 9.45 -6.43 -0.26
C ALA A 71 10.39 -5.50 -1.03
N GLN A 72 10.68 -5.86 -2.28
CA GLN A 72 11.42 -5.03 -3.21
C GLN A 72 10.45 -4.30 -4.15
N ARG A 73 10.89 -3.17 -4.72
CA ARG A 73 10.09 -2.42 -5.68
C ARG A 73 9.75 -3.27 -6.91
N GLU A 74 10.70 -4.09 -7.33
CA GLU A 74 10.64 -4.98 -8.49
C GLU A 74 9.58 -6.07 -8.33
N ASP A 75 9.11 -6.33 -7.11
CA ASP A 75 7.99 -7.25 -6.85
C ASP A 75 6.64 -6.69 -7.35
N PHE A 76 6.55 -5.37 -7.59
CA PHE A 76 5.32 -4.67 -7.95
C PHE A 76 5.38 -3.93 -9.28
N TYR A 77 6.58 -3.52 -9.69
CA TYR A 77 6.78 -2.72 -10.89
C TYR A 77 7.79 -3.42 -11.81
N SER A 78 7.42 -3.59 -13.08
CA SER A 78 8.31 -4.21 -14.08
C SER A 78 9.53 -3.35 -14.44
N GLY A 79 9.60 -2.11 -13.94
CA GLY A 79 10.58 -1.11 -14.37
C GLY A 79 10.30 -0.52 -15.76
N SER A 80 9.29 -1.03 -16.48
CA SER A 80 8.86 -0.46 -17.76
C SER A 80 8.21 0.90 -17.53
N THR A 81 8.54 1.86 -18.38
CA THR A 81 7.89 3.17 -18.40
C THR A 81 6.95 3.26 -19.60
N ILE A 82 5.81 3.91 -19.40
CA ILE A 82 4.92 4.32 -20.49
C ILE A 82 4.99 5.84 -20.57
N ARG A 83 5.04 6.37 -21.79
CA ARG A 83 4.88 7.80 -22.03
C ARG A 83 3.45 8.06 -22.44
N VAL A 84 2.88 9.14 -21.92
CA VAL A 84 1.52 9.57 -22.26
C VAL A 84 1.55 11.01 -22.73
N ASP A 85 0.75 11.34 -23.74
CA ASP A 85 0.57 12.72 -24.19
C ASP A 85 -0.36 13.51 -23.23
N GLY A 86 -0.54 14.80 -23.50
CA GLY A 86 -1.44 15.65 -22.72
C GLY A 86 -2.93 15.25 -22.76
N ASN A 87 -3.29 14.30 -23.62
CA ASN A 87 -4.65 13.73 -23.72
C ASN A 87 -4.73 12.33 -23.08
N GLY A 88 -3.67 11.86 -22.41
CA GLY A 88 -3.62 10.55 -21.77
C GLY A 88 -3.44 9.36 -22.71
N ARG A 89 -3.04 9.59 -23.98
CA ARG A 89 -2.77 8.51 -24.94
C ARG A 89 -1.34 8.02 -24.80
N ILE A 90 -1.14 6.70 -24.82
CA ILE A 90 0.21 6.11 -24.84
C ILE A 90 0.91 6.54 -26.13
N VAL A 91 2.12 7.09 -26.00
CA VAL A 91 3.01 7.39 -27.12
C VAL A 91 4.13 6.37 -27.12
N ASN A 92 4.29 5.66 -28.23
CA ASN A 92 5.41 4.76 -28.45
C ASN A 92 6.52 5.56 -29.13
N ASP A 93 7.72 5.54 -28.56
CA ASP A 93 8.90 6.09 -29.24
C ASP A 93 9.09 5.29 -30.55
N SER A 94 9.06 5.99 -31.68
CA SER A 94 9.37 5.44 -33.01
C SER A 94 10.87 5.40 -33.25
#